data_AF-A0A923MIM2-F1
#
_entry.id   AF-A0A923MIM2-F1
#
_cell.length_a   1.000
_cell.length_b   1.000
_cell.length_c   1.000
_cell.angle_alpha   90.00
_cell.angle_beta   90.00
_cell.angle_gamma   90.00
#
_symmetry.space_group_name_H-M   'P 1'
#
loop_
_entity.id
_entity.type
_entity.pdbx_description
1 polymer ?
#
loop_
_entity_poly.entity_id
_entity_poly.type
_entity_poly.pdbx_seq_one_letter_code
_entity_poly.pdbx_strand_id
1 'polypeptide(L)'
;MKKLVLFLSVCALLASAVWVGAAGDAGDPLASLSYLNGEFSQRAEKKIDQALEQSDKALAERLKNGEVGEATATWQETRLKEGDTLHGVTGTGVLLLAGRGRVTYKSGAVVDVTTGAVVPSGTNLTANHRYLTAEDTTAAYTVTSETAVVDYQGQYAFSYSDRPDYNAMAAALKSLHLFKGTFTGYGEGFDLEAAPTRLQALIMFIRVLGEEEQALAWSGTTPFKDIEKGSQAEHYVGYAYEKGYTNGYTATSFKPAGAVNAYQYTEFVLRAMGYSSAANKDLSDTLLRAVNAGVLTDGDAAMLQSAAFLRAQLVYISYYALEADLPDGSQSLADYLMDLGVFTRDEWRSSWKLVKSERL
;
A
#
# COMPACT_ATOMS: atom_id res chain seq x y z
N MET A 1 -4.11 -39.67 -4.74
CA MET A 1 -2.65 -39.51 -4.89
C MET A 1 -2.32 -38.02 -4.84
N LYS A 2 -1.25 -37.67 -4.12
CA LYS A 2 -0.74 -36.31 -3.83
C LYS A 2 -1.48 -35.51 -2.74
N LYS A 3 -1.42 -36.01 -1.50
CA LYS A 3 -1.32 -35.14 -0.30
C LYS A 3 0.05 -35.40 0.31
N LEU A 4 1.06 -34.77 -0.28
CA LEU A 4 2.40 -34.67 0.29
C LEU A 4 2.62 -33.17 0.49
N VAL A 5 3.31 -32.80 1.58
CA VAL A 5 3.57 -31.44 2.07
C VAL A 5 2.56 -30.93 3.10
N LEU A 6 2.62 -31.52 4.31
CA LEU A 6 2.48 -30.78 5.57
C LEU A 6 3.13 -31.57 6.72
N PHE A 7 4.39 -32.00 6.55
CA PHE A 7 5.17 -32.66 7.59
C PHE A 7 6.27 -31.72 8.06
N LEU A 8 5.92 -30.75 8.91
CA LEU A 8 6.92 -30.00 9.69
C LEU A 8 6.41 -29.60 11.10
N SER A 9 5.13 -29.82 11.40
CA SER A 9 4.49 -29.48 12.66
C SER A 9 4.46 -30.62 13.71
N VAL A 10 4.82 -31.86 13.36
CA VAL A 10 4.71 -33.01 14.30
C VAL A 10 6.01 -33.31 15.05
N CYS A 11 7.16 -32.77 14.63
CA CYS A 11 8.44 -33.07 15.31
C CYS A 11 8.66 -32.31 16.63
N ALA A 12 7.94 -31.20 16.89
CA ALA A 12 8.19 -30.39 18.09
C ALA A 12 7.37 -30.81 19.32
N LEU A 13 6.25 -31.54 19.15
CA LEU A 13 5.43 -32.04 20.26
C LEU A 13 6.06 -33.23 21.02
N LEU A 14 7.25 -33.69 20.62
CA LEU A 14 8.00 -34.74 21.35
C LEU A 14 9.09 -34.18 22.28
N ALA A 15 9.29 -32.86 22.38
CA ALA A 15 10.35 -32.29 23.23
C ALA A 15 9.91 -31.85 24.64
N SER A 16 8.61 -31.81 24.95
CA SER A 16 8.11 -31.34 26.27
C SER A 16 7.33 -32.41 27.02
N ALA A 17 7.99 -33.54 27.27
CA ALA A 17 7.66 -34.41 28.39
C ALA A 17 8.96 -35.08 28.87
N VAL A 18 9.90 -34.27 29.37
CA VAL A 18 10.99 -34.78 30.21
C VAL A 18 10.35 -35.25 31.51
N TRP A 19 9.91 -36.50 31.53
CA TRP A 19 9.78 -37.24 32.77
C TRP A 19 11.19 -37.61 33.22
N VAL A 20 11.62 -37.04 34.35
CA VAL A 20 12.80 -37.49 35.07
C VAL A 20 12.56 -38.94 35.49
N GLY A 21 13.06 -39.87 34.70
CA GLY A 21 13.06 -41.30 34.94
C GLY A 21 14.24 -41.91 34.18
N ALA A 22 15.09 -42.66 34.89
CA ALA A 22 16.38 -43.15 34.42
C ALA A 22 16.32 -43.72 32.99
N ALA A 23 17.06 -43.11 32.06
CA ALA A 23 17.13 -43.55 30.67
C ALA A 23 17.60 -45.01 30.60
N GLY A 24 16.72 -45.90 30.11
CA GLY A 24 17.05 -47.28 29.80
C GLY A 24 18.15 -47.35 28.74
N ASP A 25 19.08 -48.28 28.91
CA ASP A 25 20.15 -48.60 27.98
C ASP A 25 19.59 -49.30 26.71
N ALA A 26 20.36 -49.35 25.63
CA ALA A 26 20.02 -50.02 24.38
C ALA A 26 19.62 -51.51 24.54
N GLY A 27 19.99 -52.14 25.67
CA GLY A 27 19.56 -53.49 26.05
C GLY A 27 18.23 -53.59 26.81
N ASP A 28 17.71 -52.49 27.38
CA ASP A 28 16.44 -52.44 28.11
C ASP A 28 15.75 -51.07 27.93
N PRO A 29 15.16 -50.81 26.76
CA PRO A 29 14.50 -49.54 26.49
C PRO A 29 13.23 -49.39 27.34
N LEU A 30 13.12 -48.24 28.03
CA LEU A 30 11.98 -47.87 28.90
C LEU A 30 10.59 -48.01 28.26
N ALA A 31 10.50 -47.96 26.94
CA ALA A 31 9.29 -48.20 26.18
C ALA A 31 9.61 -49.16 25.02
N SER A 32 8.80 -50.21 24.87
CA SER A 32 8.98 -51.15 23.76
C SER A 32 8.64 -50.49 22.43
N LEU A 33 9.34 -50.89 21.36
CA LEU A 33 9.02 -50.45 20.00
C LEU A 33 7.58 -50.79 19.62
N SER A 34 7.02 -51.89 20.15
CA SER A 34 5.62 -52.27 19.95
C SER A 34 4.63 -51.33 20.64
N TYR A 35 4.98 -50.78 21.81
CA TYR A 35 4.16 -49.77 22.49
C TYR A 35 4.18 -48.45 21.72
N LEU A 36 5.36 -48.02 21.25
CA LEU A 36 5.53 -46.80 20.46
C LEU A 36 4.76 -46.88 19.13
N ASN A 37 4.95 -47.94 18.35
CA ASN A 37 4.29 -48.12 17.04
C ASN A 37 2.82 -48.58 17.15
N GLY A 38 2.37 -49.00 18.32
CA GLY A 38 1.02 -49.49 18.57
C GLY A 38 0.17 -48.46 19.31
N GLU A 39 0.02 -48.66 20.62
CA GLU A 39 -0.87 -47.85 21.46
C GLU A 39 -0.51 -46.36 21.48
N PHE A 40 0.77 -46.02 21.52
CA PHE A 40 1.20 -44.63 21.56
C PHE A 40 0.87 -43.91 20.25
N SER A 41 1.30 -44.45 19.09
CA SER A 41 0.96 -43.88 17.78
C SER A 41 -0.54 -43.75 17.58
N GLN A 42 -1.33 -44.77 17.93
CA GLN A 42 -2.80 -44.69 17.80
C GLN A 42 -3.43 -43.63 18.71
N ARG A 43 -2.95 -43.48 19.95
CA ARG A 43 -3.43 -42.43 20.87
C ARG A 43 -2.99 -41.04 20.40
N ALA A 44 -1.77 -40.93 19.85
CA ALA A 44 -1.24 -39.68 19.32
C ALA A 44 -2.04 -39.25 18.08
N GLU A 45 -2.22 -40.14 17.10
CA GLU A 45 -3.04 -39.90 15.90
C GLU A 45 -4.47 -39.51 16.28
N LYS A 46 -5.11 -40.24 17.18
CA LYS A 46 -6.47 -39.91 17.64
C LYS A 46 -6.56 -38.53 18.30
N LYS A 47 -5.56 -38.14 19.10
CA LYS A 47 -5.53 -36.80 19.70
C LYS A 47 -5.32 -35.71 18.64
N ILE A 48 -4.49 -35.98 17.63
CA ILE A 48 -4.27 -35.07 16.50
C ILE A 48 -5.56 -34.88 15.72
N ASP A 49 -6.26 -35.97 15.37
CA ASP A 49 -7.53 -35.90 14.63
C ASP A 49 -8.59 -35.13 15.41
N GLN A 50 -8.68 -35.36 16.72
CA GLN A 50 -9.62 -34.62 17.59
C GLN A 50 -9.29 -33.13 17.66
N ALA A 51 -8.00 -32.77 17.75
CA ALA A 51 -7.57 -31.38 17.77
C ALA A 51 -7.85 -30.69 16.43
N LEU A 52 -7.62 -31.38 15.30
CA LEU A 52 -7.95 -30.89 13.97
C LEU A 52 -9.46 -30.66 13.81
N GLU A 53 -10.29 -31.62 14.22
CA GLU A 53 -11.75 -31.49 14.09
C GLU A 53 -12.32 -30.37 14.98
N GLN A 54 -11.76 -30.15 16.16
CA GLN A 54 -12.12 -29.01 17.03
C GLN A 54 -11.73 -27.67 16.40
N SER A 55 -10.51 -27.60 15.85
CA SER A 55 -10.03 -26.43 15.12
C SER A 55 -10.93 -26.11 13.93
N ASP A 56 -11.31 -27.11 13.13
CA ASP A 56 -12.18 -26.96 11.96
C ASP A 56 -13.59 -26.47 12.36
N LYS A 57 -14.14 -26.98 13.46
CA LYS A 57 -15.45 -26.53 13.98
C LYS A 57 -15.41 -25.08 14.46
N ALA A 58 -14.41 -24.73 15.27
CA ALA A 58 -14.24 -23.36 15.76
C ALA A 58 -14.06 -22.36 14.60
N LEU A 59 -13.32 -22.77 13.57
CA LEU A 59 -13.12 -21.96 12.38
C LEU A 59 -14.43 -21.80 11.57
N ALA A 60 -15.19 -22.88 11.38
CA ALA A 60 -16.46 -22.85 10.68
C ALA A 60 -17.51 -21.96 11.38
N GLU A 61 -17.50 -21.91 12.71
CA GLU A 61 -18.36 -21.01 13.49
C GLU A 61 -17.96 -19.54 13.32
N ARG A 62 -16.66 -19.24 13.39
CA ARG A 62 -16.15 -17.87 13.19
C ARG A 62 -16.40 -17.35 11.78
N LEU A 63 -16.30 -18.23 10.77
CA LEU A 63 -16.67 -17.94 9.37
C LEU A 63 -18.15 -17.58 9.24
N LYS A 64 -19.04 -18.37 9.86
CA LYS A 64 -20.49 -18.10 9.84
C LYS A 64 -20.85 -16.78 10.51
N ASN A 65 -20.10 -16.40 11.55
CA ASN A 65 -20.32 -15.17 12.29
C ASN A 65 -19.64 -13.94 11.65
N GLY A 66 -18.90 -14.12 10.54
CA GLY A 66 -18.17 -13.04 9.86
C GLY A 66 -16.95 -12.53 10.64
N GLU A 67 -16.50 -13.26 11.66
CA GLU A 67 -15.36 -12.88 12.50
C GLU A 67 -14.00 -13.17 11.84
N VAL A 68 -13.99 -14.05 10.84
CA VAL A 68 -12.82 -14.38 10.00
C VAL A 68 -13.26 -14.54 8.54
N GLY A 69 -12.37 -14.18 7.63
CA GLY A 69 -12.53 -14.41 6.20
C GLY A 69 -12.23 -15.86 5.80
N GLU A 70 -12.57 -16.21 4.56
CA GLU A 70 -12.31 -17.54 4.02
C GLU A 70 -10.80 -17.80 3.90
N ALA A 71 -10.34 -18.99 4.32
CA ALA A 71 -8.91 -19.34 4.27
C ALA A 71 -8.36 -19.21 2.85
N THR A 72 -7.22 -18.52 2.70
CA THR A 72 -6.54 -18.47 1.42
C THR A 72 -5.39 -19.48 1.41
N ALA A 73 -5.49 -20.49 0.54
CA ALA A 73 -4.43 -21.49 0.37
C ALA A 73 -3.24 -20.94 -0.44
N THR A 74 -3.44 -19.86 -1.19
CA THR A 74 -2.42 -19.13 -1.94
C THR A 74 -2.24 -17.73 -1.38
N TRP A 75 -1.06 -17.16 -1.58
CA TRP A 75 -0.82 -15.75 -1.28
C TRP A 75 -1.82 -14.87 -2.02
N GLN A 76 -2.41 -13.94 -1.28
CA GLN A 76 -3.24 -12.87 -1.77
C GLN A 76 -2.56 -11.55 -1.45
N GLU A 77 -2.63 -10.61 -2.37
CA GLU A 77 -2.12 -9.26 -2.20
C GLU A 77 -3.27 -8.33 -1.83
N THR A 78 -3.03 -7.37 -0.94
CA THR A 78 -3.96 -6.27 -0.70
C THR A 78 -3.22 -4.97 -0.40
N ARG A 79 -3.85 -3.84 -0.76
CA ARG A 79 -3.43 -2.52 -0.31
C ARG A 79 -4.25 -2.12 0.92
N LEU A 80 -3.56 -1.62 1.93
CA LEU A 80 -4.13 -1.19 3.21
C LEU A 80 -3.75 0.27 3.47
N LYS A 81 -4.55 0.96 4.27
CA LYS A 81 -4.27 2.34 4.74
C LYS A 81 -3.87 2.36 6.21
N GLU A 82 -3.41 3.53 6.67
CA GLU A 82 -3.02 3.71 8.07
C GLU A 82 -4.10 3.21 9.05
N GLY A 83 -3.69 2.42 10.04
CA GLY A 83 -4.59 1.87 11.05
C GLY A 83 -5.37 0.62 10.62
N ASP A 84 -5.43 0.30 9.33
CA ASP A 84 -5.97 -0.99 8.89
C ASP A 84 -5.14 -2.12 9.52
N THR A 85 -5.83 -3.16 9.94
CA THR A 85 -5.21 -4.28 10.66
C THR A 85 -5.63 -5.60 10.05
N LEU A 86 -4.63 -6.41 9.69
CA LEU A 86 -4.80 -7.83 9.38
C LEU A 86 -4.65 -8.63 10.67
N HIS A 87 -5.71 -9.31 11.09
CA HIS A 87 -5.70 -10.23 12.21
C HIS A 87 -5.41 -11.65 11.70
N GLY A 88 -4.29 -12.22 12.12
CA GLY A 88 -3.90 -13.59 11.85
C GLY A 88 -4.05 -14.48 13.07
N VAL A 89 -4.27 -15.77 12.84
CA VAL A 89 -4.24 -16.83 13.85
C VAL A 89 -3.12 -17.82 13.51
N THR A 90 -3.00 -18.90 14.26
CA THR A 90 -2.04 -19.99 13.96
C THR A 90 -2.03 -20.34 12.47
N GLY A 91 -0.84 -20.28 11.86
CA GLY A 91 -0.62 -20.63 10.45
C GLY A 91 -0.80 -19.48 9.45
N THR A 92 -1.26 -18.31 9.88
CA THR A 92 -1.32 -17.12 9.01
C THR A 92 0.08 -16.66 8.63
N GLY A 93 0.32 -16.54 7.32
CA GLY A 93 1.53 -15.92 6.77
C GLY A 93 1.26 -14.49 6.36
N VAL A 94 2.18 -13.57 6.66
CA VAL A 94 2.11 -12.15 6.28
C VAL A 94 3.46 -11.70 5.73
N LEU A 95 3.44 -10.94 4.64
CA LEU A 95 4.61 -10.38 3.98
C LEU A 95 4.31 -8.90 3.64
N LEU A 96 5.06 -7.97 4.23
CA LEU A 96 4.94 -6.56 3.91
C LEU A 96 5.80 -6.25 2.68
N LEU A 97 5.20 -5.83 1.57
CA LEU A 97 5.93 -5.50 0.33
C LEU A 97 6.33 -4.03 0.27
N ALA A 98 5.44 -3.14 0.72
CA ALA A 98 5.66 -1.70 0.75
C ALA A 98 4.96 -1.07 1.96
N GLY A 99 5.49 0.07 2.42
CA GLY A 99 4.97 0.81 3.57
C GLY A 99 5.57 0.35 4.88
N ARG A 100 4.86 0.63 5.98
CA ARG A 100 5.28 0.32 7.34
C ARG A 100 4.12 -0.36 8.07
N GLY A 101 4.43 -1.45 8.75
CA GLY A 101 3.50 -2.14 9.63
C GLY A 101 4.13 -2.49 10.96
N ARG A 102 3.30 -2.87 11.93
CA ARG A 102 3.72 -3.35 13.24
C ARG A 102 2.91 -4.59 13.59
N VAL A 103 3.57 -5.59 14.18
CA VAL A 103 2.88 -6.77 14.72
C VAL A 103 2.70 -6.64 16.22
N THR A 104 1.51 -6.99 16.70
CA THR A 104 1.21 -7.10 18.14
C THR A 104 0.46 -8.40 18.43
N TYR A 105 0.72 -8.99 19.58
CA TYR A 105 0.03 -10.17 20.09
C TYR A 105 0.14 -10.20 21.63
N LYS A 106 -0.77 -10.92 22.30
CA LYS A 106 -0.82 -11.01 23.77
C LYS A 106 -0.11 -12.24 24.33
N SER A 107 -0.17 -13.35 23.61
CA SER A 107 0.39 -14.66 23.98
C SER A 107 0.82 -15.42 22.74
N GLY A 108 1.65 -16.44 22.92
CA GLY A 108 2.24 -17.21 21.82
C GLY A 108 3.43 -16.50 21.20
N ALA A 109 3.64 -16.66 19.89
CA ALA A 109 4.76 -16.11 19.16
C ALA A 109 4.42 -15.78 17.71
N VAL A 110 5.09 -14.76 17.17
CA VAL A 110 5.20 -14.55 15.72
C VAL A 110 6.65 -14.78 15.34
N VAL A 111 6.89 -15.50 14.25
CA VAL A 111 8.24 -15.81 13.76
C VAL A 111 8.47 -15.09 12.45
N ASP A 112 9.60 -14.38 12.35
CA ASP A 112 10.13 -13.95 11.07
C ASP A 112 10.85 -15.15 10.45
N VAL A 113 10.20 -15.76 9.46
CA VAL A 113 10.68 -16.96 8.77
C VAL A 113 11.90 -16.64 7.91
N THR A 114 12.05 -15.39 7.46
CA THR A 114 13.21 -14.97 6.66
C THR A 114 14.49 -15.00 7.48
N THR A 115 14.42 -14.58 8.76
CA THR A 115 15.57 -14.59 9.67
C THR A 115 15.62 -15.81 10.59
N GLY A 116 14.51 -16.56 10.71
CA GLY A 116 14.37 -17.70 11.62
C GLY A 116 14.22 -17.31 13.09
N ALA A 117 13.82 -16.07 13.38
CA ALA A 117 13.77 -15.53 14.74
C ALA A 117 12.35 -15.23 15.20
N VAL A 118 12.09 -15.39 16.51
CA VAL A 118 10.85 -14.92 17.13
C VAL A 118 10.84 -13.39 17.16
N VAL A 119 9.73 -12.81 16.75
CA VAL A 119 9.50 -11.37 16.67
C VAL A 119 8.77 -10.90 17.93
N PRO A 120 9.36 -10.03 18.75
CA PRO A 120 8.68 -9.48 19.92
C PRO A 120 7.39 -8.73 19.54
N SER A 121 6.36 -8.83 20.38
CA SER A 121 5.14 -8.03 20.24
C SER A 121 5.47 -6.54 20.26
N GLY A 122 4.87 -5.79 19.34
CA GLY A 122 5.13 -4.37 19.13
C GLY A 122 6.27 -4.07 18.15
N THR A 123 6.90 -5.07 17.54
CA THR A 123 7.99 -4.85 16.58
C THR A 123 7.48 -4.32 15.24
N ASN A 124 8.21 -3.35 14.66
CA ASN A 124 7.95 -2.89 13.30
C ASN A 124 8.36 -3.98 12.31
N LEU A 125 7.53 -4.20 11.29
CA LEU A 125 7.80 -5.14 10.22
C LEU A 125 8.85 -4.57 9.27
N THR A 126 9.81 -5.41 8.91
CA THR A 126 10.73 -5.18 7.79
C THR A 126 10.07 -5.59 6.48
N ALA A 127 10.18 -4.75 5.45
CA ALA A 127 9.69 -5.08 4.11
C ALA A 127 10.42 -6.30 3.52
N ASN A 128 9.71 -7.10 2.72
CA ASN A 128 10.18 -8.36 2.12
C ASN A 128 10.54 -9.47 3.13
N HIS A 129 10.14 -9.33 4.40
CA HIS A 129 10.25 -10.40 5.39
C HIS A 129 8.91 -11.13 5.54
N ARG A 130 8.98 -12.46 5.63
CA ARG A 130 7.80 -13.30 5.83
C ARG A 130 7.61 -13.59 7.31
N TYR A 131 6.48 -13.17 7.84
CA TYR A 131 6.05 -13.43 9.21
C TYR A 131 5.06 -14.58 9.24
N LEU A 132 5.18 -15.45 10.25
CA LEU A 132 4.28 -16.55 10.50
C LEU A 132 3.74 -16.43 11.93
N THR A 133 2.43 -16.37 12.05
CA THR A 133 1.75 -16.47 13.35
C THR A 133 1.84 -17.92 13.83
N ALA A 134 2.55 -18.15 14.93
CA ALA A 134 2.78 -19.49 15.47
C ALA A 134 1.54 -20.02 16.20
N GLU A 135 1.68 -21.21 16.80
CA GLU A 135 0.62 -21.85 17.57
C GLU A 135 0.11 -20.98 18.72
N ASP A 136 -1.17 -21.16 19.05
CA ASP A 136 -1.89 -20.45 20.11
C ASP A 136 -1.71 -18.92 20.11
N THR A 137 -1.48 -18.36 18.91
CA THR A 137 -1.22 -16.94 18.72
C THR A 137 -2.34 -16.31 17.89
N THR A 138 -2.86 -15.19 18.38
CA THR A 138 -3.61 -14.25 17.56
C THR A 138 -2.78 -12.98 17.43
N ALA A 139 -2.36 -12.67 16.21
CA ALA A 139 -1.50 -11.54 15.90
C ALA A 139 -2.27 -10.48 15.11
N ALA A 140 -2.07 -9.22 15.44
CA ALA A 140 -2.57 -8.07 14.71
C ALA A 140 -1.39 -7.40 13.99
N TYR A 141 -1.45 -7.40 12.66
CA TYR A 141 -0.51 -6.73 11.78
C TYR A 141 -1.15 -5.41 11.33
N THR A 142 -0.82 -4.33 12.04
CA THR A 142 -1.43 -3.01 11.84
C THR A 142 -0.52 -2.14 10.97
N VAL A 143 -1.11 -1.51 9.96
CA VAL A 143 -0.41 -0.55 9.10
C VAL A 143 -0.18 0.76 9.86
N THR A 144 1.02 1.31 9.74
CA THR A 144 1.49 2.51 10.46
C THR A 144 1.99 3.62 9.54
N SER A 145 2.04 3.37 8.23
CA SER A 145 2.16 4.40 7.20
C SER A 145 0.79 4.70 6.60
N GLU A 146 0.67 5.81 5.86
CA GLU A 146 -0.57 6.20 5.17
C GLU A 146 -1.07 5.12 4.23
N THR A 147 -0.15 4.38 3.60
CA THR A 147 -0.45 3.24 2.74
C THR A 147 0.54 2.10 2.96
N ALA A 148 0.12 0.87 2.70
CA ALA A 148 0.99 -0.30 2.63
C ALA A 148 0.46 -1.32 1.62
N VAL A 149 1.36 -2.18 1.14
CA VAL A 149 1.02 -3.37 0.34
C VAL A 149 1.41 -4.60 1.14
N VAL A 150 0.44 -5.48 1.37
CA VAL A 150 0.60 -6.66 2.21
C VAL A 150 0.14 -7.89 1.46
N ASP A 151 1.03 -8.87 1.40
CA ASP A 151 0.73 -10.23 1.00
C ASP A 151 0.35 -11.05 2.24
N TYR A 152 -0.68 -11.88 2.11
CA TYR A 152 -1.16 -12.74 3.20
C TYR A 152 -1.64 -14.09 2.70
N GLN A 153 -1.56 -15.08 3.59
CA GLN A 153 -2.07 -16.44 3.36
C GLN A 153 -2.59 -17.06 4.66
N GLY A 154 -3.50 -18.03 4.53
CA GLY A 154 -4.10 -18.74 5.66
C GLY A 154 -5.36 -18.04 6.16
N GLN A 155 -5.64 -18.21 7.46
CA GLN A 155 -6.82 -17.63 8.10
C GLN A 155 -6.58 -16.17 8.46
N TYR A 156 -7.55 -15.30 8.20
CA TYR A 156 -7.38 -13.87 8.48
C TYR A 156 -8.71 -13.18 8.79
N ALA A 157 -8.64 -11.99 9.36
CA ALA A 157 -9.73 -11.03 9.38
C ALA A 157 -9.17 -9.62 9.19
N PHE A 158 -9.90 -8.73 8.52
CA PHE A 158 -9.51 -7.33 8.42
C PHE A 158 -10.37 -6.46 9.34
N SER A 159 -9.71 -5.53 10.02
CA SER A 159 -10.34 -4.38 10.66
C SER A 159 -9.86 -3.12 9.94
N TYR A 160 -10.78 -2.37 9.35
CA TYR A 160 -10.45 -1.18 8.57
C TYR A 160 -10.59 0.09 9.41
N SER A 161 -9.70 1.05 9.21
CA SER A 161 -9.76 2.37 9.83
C SER A 161 -10.64 3.35 9.04
N ASP A 162 -10.89 4.50 9.64
CA ASP A 162 -11.53 5.68 9.04
C ASP A 162 -10.51 6.68 8.47
N ARG A 163 -9.21 6.33 8.45
CA ARG A 163 -8.16 7.21 7.94
C ARG A 163 -8.34 7.50 6.44
N PRO A 164 -7.75 8.60 5.93
CA PRO A 164 -7.77 8.91 4.50
C PRO A 164 -7.30 7.74 3.64
N ASP A 165 -8.06 7.40 2.62
CA ASP A 165 -7.80 6.26 1.76
C ASP A 165 -7.12 6.68 0.45
N TYR A 166 -5.81 6.90 0.53
CA TYR A 166 -4.99 7.24 -0.65
C TYR A 166 -5.01 6.12 -1.71
N ASN A 167 -5.23 4.85 -1.31
CA ASN A 167 -5.34 3.74 -2.26
C ASN A 167 -6.61 3.89 -3.11
N ALA A 168 -7.74 4.23 -2.48
CA ALA A 168 -8.99 4.51 -3.17
C ALA A 168 -8.89 5.72 -4.11
N MET A 169 -8.20 6.80 -3.69
CA MET A 169 -7.98 7.98 -4.53
C MET A 169 -7.12 7.64 -5.75
N ALA A 170 -6.09 6.81 -5.59
CA ALA A 170 -5.27 6.32 -6.70
C ALA A 170 -6.10 5.47 -7.68
N ALA A 171 -6.94 4.57 -7.16
CA ALA A 171 -7.84 3.76 -7.96
C ALA A 171 -8.88 4.63 -8.71
N ALA A 172 -9.40 5.67 -8.05
CA ALA A 172 -10.30 6.64 -8.67
C ALA A 172 -9.63 7.37 -9.83
N LEU A 173 -8.45 7.98 -9.61
CA LEU A 173 -7.69 8.63 -10.70
C LEU A 173 -7.34 7.67 -11.83
N LYS A 174 -7.04 6.40 -11.52
CA LYS A 174 -6.79 5.36 -12.53
C LYS A 174 -8.04 5.07 -13.36
N SER A 175 -9.20 4.97 -12.72
CA SER A 175 -10.48 4.76 -13.41
C SER A 175 -10.89 5.91 -14.33
N LEU A 176 -10.35 7.11 -14.09
CA LEU A 176 -10.51 8.30 -14.91
C LEU A 176 -9.39 8.48 -15.95
N HIS A 177 -8.51 7.48 -16.09
CA HIS A 177 -7.35 7.49 -17.00
C HIS A 177 -6.26 8.52 -16.64
N LEU A 178 -6.37 9.18 -15.48
CA LEU A 178 -5.44 10.22 -15.00
C LEU A 178 -4.24 9.64 -14.23
N PHE A 179 -4.28 8.35 -13.87
CA PHE A 179 -3.20 7.66 -13.17
C PHE A 179 -2.91 6.27 -13.74
N LYS A 180 -1.68 6.03 -14.18
CA LYS A 180 -1.29 4.77 -14.84
C LYS A 180 -0.44 3.83 -13.98
N GLY A 181 0.00 4.27 -12.80
CA GLY A 181 0.98 3.53 -12.00
C GLY A 181 2.35 3.43 -12.69
N THR A 182 3.13 2.44 -12.26
CA THR A 182 4.47 2.08 -12.75
C THR A 182 4.49 0.60 -13.15
N PHE A 183 5.67 0.07 -13.47
CA PHE A 183 5.86 -1.36 -13.77
C PHE A 183 6.16 -2.21 -12.52
N THR A 184 5.97 -1.67 -11.31
CA THR A 184 6.10 -2.45 -10.08
C THR A 184 5.06 -3.57 -10.07
N GLY A 185 5.52 -4.80 -9.83
CA GLY A 185 4.71 -6.02 -9.94
C GLY A 185 3.73 -6.27 -8.79
N TYR A 186 3.58 -5.32 -7.88
CA TYR A 186 2.70 -5.39 -6.71
C TYR A 186 1.95 -4.07 -6.50
N GLY A 187 0.86 -4.12 -5.74
CA GLY A 187 0.09 -2.97 -5.30
C GLY A 187 -0.42 -2.11 -6.47
N GLU A 188 -0.79 -2.79 -7.57
CA GLU A 188 -1.22 -2.20 -8.84
C GLU A 188 -0.20 -1.25 -9.52
N GLY A 189 1.06 -1.29 -9.08
CA GLY A 189 2.09 -0.37 -9.56
C GLY A 189 1.90 1.07 -9.08
N PHE A 190 1.09 1.32 -8.05
CA PHE A 190 0.83 2.70 -7.61
C PHE A 190 2.06 3.37 -7.00
N ASP A 191 2.89 2.58 -6.31
CA ASP A 191 4.08 3.04 -5.58
C ASP A 191 3.78 4.24 -4.67
N LEU A 192 2.65 4.24 -3.97
CA LEU A 192 2.21 5.39 -3.16
C LEU A 192 3.19 5.72 -2.02
N GLU A 193 3.96 4.72 -1.59
CA GLU A 193 4.97 4.79 -0.53
C GLU A 193 6.29 5.39 -1.01
N ALA A 194 6.47 5.62 -2.32
CA ALA A 194 7.70 6.15 -2.87
C ALA A 194 7.69 7.69 -2.96
N ALA A 195 8.83 8.30 -2.67
CA ALA A 195 9.04 9.72 -2.90
C ALA A 195 9.07 10.02 -4.41
N PRO A 196 8.27 10.97 -4.91
CA PRO A 196 8.23 11.29 -6.32
C PRO A 196 9.45 12.10 -6.74
N THR A 197 9.94 11.80 -7.94
CA THR A 197 10.86 12.69 -8.66
C THR A 197 10.11 13.85 -9.29
N ARG A 198 10.80 14.96 -9.54
CA ARG A 198 10.24 16.15 -10.19
C ARG A 198 9.66 15.84 -11.57
N LEU A 199 10.31 14.95 -12.34
CA LEU A 199 9.77 14.50 -13.63
C LEU A 199 8.48 13.69 -13.45
N GLN A 200 8.45 12.74 -12.50
CA GLN A 200 7.24 11.95 -12.23
C GLN A 200 6.07 12.83 -11.78
N ALA A 201 6.33 13.83 -10.94
CA ALA A 201 5.31 14.77 -10.51
C ALA A 201 4.79 15.63 -11.67
N LEU A 202 5.68 16.09 -12.57
CA LEU A 202 5.26 16.82 -13.76
C LEU A 202 4.39 15.96 -14.70
N ILE A 203 4.79 14.70 -14.95
CA ILE A 203 4.03 13.78 -15.78
C ILE A 203 2.65 13.49 -15.15
N MET A 204 2.63 13.22 -13.84
CA MET A 204 1.38 13.00 -13.11
C MET A 204 0.45 14.19 -13.22
N PHE A 205 1.01 15.39 -13.06
CA PHE A 205 0.28 16.64 -13.23
C PHE A 205 -0.28 16.82 -14.65
N ILE A 206 0.52 16.63 -15.70
CA ILE A 206 0.06 16.73 -17.10
C ILE A 206 -1.09 15.76 -17.39
N ARG A 207 -1.02 14.54 -16.84
CA ARG A 207 -2.10 13.55 -16.96
C ARG A 207 -3.38 14.01 -16.30
N VAL A 208 -3.29 14.61 -15.11
CA VAL A 208 -4.45 15.15 -14.39
C VAL A 208 -5.12 16.28 -15.16
N LEU A 209 -4.40 16.99 -16.04
CA LEU A 209 -4.99 17.97 -16.96
C LEU A 209 -5.59 17.36 -18.24
N GLY A 210 -5.48 16.04 -18.43
CA GLY A 210 -5.83 15.39 -19.68
C GLY A 210 -4.93 15.79 -20.86
N GLU A 211 -3.76 16.38 -20.59
CA GLU A 211 -2.87 16.95 -21.62
C GLU A 211 -1.72 15.98 -22.02
N GLU A 212 -1.82 14.69 -21.66
CA GLU A 212 -0.74 13.70 -21.88
C GLU A 212 -0.45 13.49 -23.37
N GLU A 213 -1.48 13.39 -24.21
CA GLU A 213 -1.30 13.16 -25.65
C GLU A 213 -0.62 14.35 -26.33
N GLN A 214 -1.02 15.57 -25.95
CA GLN A 214 -0.43 16.83 -26.44
C GLN A 214 1.03 16.94 -25.99
N ALA A 215 1.32 16.54 -24.74
CA ALA A 215 2.68 16.50 -24.24
C ALA A 215 3.53 15.47 -24.99
N LEU A 216 3.00 14.28 -25.29
CA LEU A 216 3.71 13.24 -26.04
C LEU A 216 3.93 13.60 -27.51
N ALA A 217 3.00 14.36 -28.11
CA ALA A 217 3.09 14.87 -29.49
C ALA A 217 3.95 16.14 -29.61
N TRP A 218 4.35 16.75 -28.50
CA TRP A 218 5.17 17.95 -28.51
C TRP A 218 6.50 17.69 -29.22
N SER A 219 6.87 18.60 -30.12
CA SER A 219 8.08 18.52 -30.93
C SER A 219 8.74 19.89 -30.97
N GLY A 220 9.56 20.16 -29.96
CA GLY A 220 10.33 21.40 -29.86
C GLY A 220 11.73 21.15 -29.32
N THR A 221 12.32 22.18 -28.74
CA THR A 221 13.58 22.06 -28.01
C THR A 221 13.46 22.72 -26.65
N THR A 222 14.17 22.20 -25.66
CA THR A 222 14.20 22.79 -24.32
C THR A 222 15.59 23.38 -24.03
N PRO A 223 15.70 24.40 -23.15
CA PRO A 223 17.00 24.91 -22.72
C PRO A 223 17.69 23.98 -21.70
N PHE A 224 17.03 22.89 -21.26
CA PHE A 224 17.49 22.04 -20.17
C PHE A 224 18.52 21.02 -20.64
N LYS A 225 19.74 21.12 -20.10
CA LYS A 225 20.88 20.28 -20.49
C LYS A 225 20.88 18.91 -19.81
N ASP A 226 20.08 18.74 -18.76
CA ASP A 226 19.94 17.53 -17.96
C ASP A 226 18.72 16.68 -18.39
N ILE A 227 18.16 16.98 -19.56
CA ILE A 227 17.14 16.18 -20.22
C ILE A 227 17.74 15.66 -21.54
N GLU A 228 17.61 14.35 -21.77
CA GLU A 228 18.09 13.72 -22.99
C GLU A 228 17.23 14.10 -24.19
N LYS A 229 17.88 14.55 -25.27
CA LYS A 229 17.19 14.98 -26.50
C LYS A 229 16.50 13.80 -27.19
N GLY A 230 15.26 14.02 -27.64
CA GLY A 230 14.40 12.99 -28.26
C GLY A 230 13.83 11.97 -27.28
N SER A 231 14.09 12.11 -25.98
CA SER A 231 13.47 11.26 -24.96
C SER A 231 12.02 11.66 -24.70
N GLN A 232 11.20 10.72 -24.23
CA GLN A 232 9.85 11.07 -23.76
C GLN A 232 9.88 12.13 -22.64
N ALA A 233 10.92 12.14 -21.81
CA ALA A 233 11.09 13.17 -20.79
C ALA A 233 11.22 14.57 -21.41
N GLU A 234 11.90 14.71 -22.55
CA GLU A 234 11.97 15.99 -23.28
C GLU A 234 10.59 16.43 -23.76
N HIS A 235 9.76 15.50 -24.20
CA HIS A 235 8.40 15.80 -24.67
C HIS A 235 7.54 16.39 -23.54
N TYR A 236 7.49 15.71 -22.39
CA TYR A 236 6.75 16.21 -21.23
C TYR A 236 7.30 17.52 -20.67
N VAL A 237 8.62 17.60 -20.50
CA VAL A 237 9.26 18.79 -19.90
C VAL A 237 9.17 19.98 -20.87
N GLY A 238 9.35 19.75 -22.16
CA GLY A 238 9.25 20.76 -23.20
C GLY A 238 7.85 21.31 -23.35
N TYR A 239 6.84 20.43 -23.41
CA TYR A 239 5.44 20.84 -23.41
C TYR A 239 5.10 21.70 -22.19
N ALA A 240 5.46 21.22 -20.99
CA ALA A 240 5.20 21.97 -19.75
C ALA A 240 5.94 23.31 -19.70
N TYR A 241 7.14 23.40 -20.29
CA TYR A 241 7.89 24.65 -20.36
C TYR A 241 7.23 25.64 -21.33
N GLU A 242 6.82 25.19 -22.52
CA GLU A 242 6.13 26.01 -23.51
C GLU A 242 4.79 26.55 -23.00
N LYS A 243 4.06 25.71 -22.26
CA LYS A 243 2.79 26.08 -21.60
C LYS A 243 2.97 26.96 -20.37
N GLY A 244 4.20 27.15 -19.90
CA GLY A 244 4.48 27.96 -18.70
C GLY A 244 4.16 27.27 -17.38
N TYR A 245 3.96 25.95 -17.36
CA TYR A 245 3.76 25.19 -16.13
C TYR A 245 5.04 25.10 -15.29
N THR A 246 6.21 25.03 -15.95
CA THR A 246 7.52 24.99 -15.28
C THR A 246 8.49 26.01 -15.86
N ASN A 247 9.34 26.58 -14.99
CA ASN A 247 10.48 27.43 -15.38
C ASN A 247 11.81 26.66 -15.40
N GLY A 248 11.78 25.35 -15.16
CA GLY A 248 12.97 24.59 -14.80
C GLY A 248 13.39 24.81 -13.35
N TYR A 249 14.53 24.21 -12.99
CA TYR A 249 15.20 24.41 -11.70
C TYR A 249 16.23 25.55 -11.79
N THR A 250 16.90 25.67 -12.94
CA THR A 250 17.64 26.86 -13.37
C THR A 250 17.27 27.17 -14.82
N ALA A 251 17.81 28.23 -15.39
CA ALA A 251 17.64 28.56 -16.80
C ALA A 251 18.05 27.43 -17.76
N THR A 252 18.93 26.50 -17.34
CA THR A 252 19.43 25.41 -18.21
C THR A 252 19.36 24.03 -17.56
N SER A 253 18.63 23.86 -16.45
CA SER A 253 18.47 22.54 -15.79
C SER A 253 17.06 22.35 -15.27
N PHE A 254 16.49 21.17 -15.42
CA PHE A 254 15.17 20.79 -14.89
C PHE A 254 15.25 20.00 -13.57
N LYS A 255 16.34 19.27 -13.33
CA LYS A 255 16.54 18.26 -12.27
C LYS A 255 15.49 17.15 -12.27
N PRO A 256 15.41 16.31 -13.33
CA PRO A 256 14.35 15.30 -13.46
C PRO A 256 14.28 14.31 -12.30
N ALA A 257 15.43 13.87 -11.77
CA ALA A 257 15.53 12.95 -10.64
C ALA A 257 15.51 13.65 -9.26
N GLY A 258 15.42 14.99 -9.23
CA GLY A 258 15.37 15.74 -7.98
C GLY A 258 14.07 15.44 -7.22
N ALA A 259 14.15 15.40 -5.89
CA ALA A 259 12.95 15.32 -5.06
C ALA A 259 12.07 16.56 -5.28
N VAL A 260 10.76 16.36 -5.29
CA VAL A 260 9.76 17.43 -5.27
C VAL A 260 9.10 17.45 -3.89
N ASN A 261 8.67 18.63 -3.44
CA ASN A 261 7.91 18.77 -2.20
C ASN A 261 6.47 19.21 -2.49
N ALA A 262 5.63 19.22 -1.44
CA ALA A 262 4.23 19.61 -1.55
C ALA A 262 4.02 20.97 -2.21
N TYR A 263 4.74 21.99 -1.75
CA TYR A 263 4.65 23.35 -2.30
C TYR A 263 4.92 23.40 -3.80
N GLN A 264 5.96 22.71 -4.28
CA GLN A 264 6.30 22.68 -5.70
C GLN A 264 5.23 21.98 -6.53
N TYR A 265 4.67 20.88 -6.03
CA TYR A 265 3.62 20.17 -6.75
C TYR A 265 2.30 20.92 -6.76
N THR A 266 1.86 21.43 -5.61
CA THR A 266 0.66 22.25 -5.50
C THR A 266 0.77 23.49 -6.40
N GLU A 267 1.96 24.08 -6.51
CA GLU A 267 2.17 25.20 -7.45
C GLU A 267 1.96 24.77 -8.91
N PHE A 268 2.41 23.57 -9.31
CA PHE A 268 2.11 23.07 -10.65
C PHE A 268 0.60 23.00 -10.86
N VAL A 269 -0.13 22.38 -9.93
CA VAL A 269 -1.60 22.27 -9.97
C VAL A 269 -2.26 23.64 -10.10
N LEU A 270 -1.88 24.63 -9.26
CA LEU A 270 -2.43 25.98 -9.34
C LEU A 270 -2.14 26.67 -10.67
N ARG A 271 -0.96 26.47 -11.26
CA ARG A 271 -0.61 27.06 -12.57
C ARG A 271 -1.48 26.52 -13.69
N ALA A 272 -1.75 25.21 -13.70
CA ALA A 272 -2.62 24.65 -14.73
C ALA A 272 -4.06 25.08 -14.60
N MET A 273 -4.57 25.11 -13.37
CA MET A 273 -5.92 25.58 -13.11
C MET A 273 -6.06 27.09 -13.40
N GLY A 274 -4.96 27.82 -13.55
CA GLY A 274 -4.96 29.26 -13.85
C GLY A 274 -4.93 30.17 -12.61
N TYR A 275 -4.79 29.59 -11.41
CA TYR A 275 -4.65 30.33 -10.15
C TYR A 275 -3.24 30.91 -9.92
N SER A 276 -2.26 30.47 -10.72
CA SER A 276 -0.89 30.96 -10.66
C SER A 276 -0.27 31.00 -12.06
N SER A 277 0.95 31.53 -12.17
CA SER A 277 1.68 31.58 -13.43
C SER A 277 3.19 31.37 -13.23
N ALA A 278 3.90 31.16 -14.34
CA ALA A 278 5.36 31.12 -14.37
C ALA A 278 6.03 32.38 -13.78
N ALA A 279 5.34 33.52 -13.72
CA ALA A 279 5.86 34.74 -13.12
C ALA A 279 6.01 34.64 -11.60
N ASN A 280 5.20 33.79 -10.94
CA ASN A 280 5.32 33.59 -9.51
C ASN A 280 6.54 32.69 -9.20
N LYS A 281 7.47 33.21 -8.40
CA LYS A 281 8.70 32.52 -8.01
C LYS A 281 8.79 32.25 -6.51
N ASP A 282 7.90 32.84 -5.72
CA ASP A 282 7.82 32.59 -4.28
C ASP A 282 6.79 31.48 -4.05
N LEU A 283 7.25 30.39 -3.43
CA LEU A 283 6.43 29.22 -3.14
C LEU A 283 6.08 29.13 -1.65
N SER A 284 6.48 30.11 -0.84
CA SER A 284 6.28 30.08 0.62
C SER A 284 4.80 30.11 1.02
N ASP A 285 3.95 30.73 0.21
CA ASP A 285 2.51 30.87 0.45
C ASP A 285 1.65 29.89 -0.37
N THR A 286 2.26 28.97 -1.14
CA THR A 286 1.53 28.14 -2.12
C THR A 286 0.39 27.35 -1.50
N LEU A 287 0.61 26.75 -0.32
CA LEU A 287 -0.45 25.97 0.33
C LEU A 287 -1.62 26.86 0.77
N LEU A 288 -1.36 28.06 1.28
CA LEU A 288 -2.41 29.03 1.63
C LEU A 288 -3.18 29.48 0.38
N ARG A 289 -2.49 29.74 -0.73
CA ARG A 289 -3.16 30.06 -2.01
C ARG A 289 -4.02 28.91 -2.52
N ALA A 290 -3.58 27.68 -2.35
CA ALA A 290 -4.37 26.51 -2.71
C ALA A 290 -5.60 26.31 -1.81
N VAL A 291 -5.51 26.67 -0.53
CA VAL A 291 -6.68 26.74 0.36
C VAL A 291 -7.67 27.80 -0.12
N ASN A 292 -7.19 29.01 -0.42
CA ASN A 292 -8.04 30.09 -0.93
C ASN A 292 -8.70 29.76 -2.28
N ALA A 293 -8.05 28.93 -3.10
CA ALA A 293 -8.57 28.44 -4.37
C ALA A 293 -9.53 27.24 -4.23
N GLY A 294 -9.75 26.72 -3.01
CA GLY A 294 -10.59 25.54 -2.77
C GLY A 294 -9.95 24.20 -3.18
N VAL A 295 -8.70 24.22 -3.65
CA VAL A 295 -7.94 23.01 -4.00
C VAL A 295 -7.57 22.20 -2.77
N LEU A 296 -7.27 22.88 -1.65
CA LEU A 296 -6.91 22.28 -0.36
C LEU A 296 -7.84 22.79 0.75
N THR A 297 -8.01 22.01 1.82
CA THR A 297 -8.53 22.49 3.11
C THR A 297 -7.39 22.96 4.01
N ASP A 298 -7.71 23.63 5.12
CA ASP A 298 -6.73 23.95 6.16
C ASP A 298 -6.08 22.67 6.74
N GLY A 299 -6.85 21.58 6.85
CA GLY A 299 -6.37 20.26 7.29
C GLY A 299 -5.35 19.67 6.31
N ASP A 300 -5.66 19.71 5.01
CA ASP A 300 -4.77 19.30 3.93
C ASP A 300 -3.44 20.06 3.98
N ALA A 301 -3.52 21.39 4.13
CA ALA A 301 -2.34 22.25 4.18
C ALA A 301 -1.45 21.91 5.40
N ALA A 302 -2.05 21.70 6.58
CA ALA A 302 -1.32 21.31 7.78
C ALA A 302 -0.64 19.93 7.63
N MET A 303 -1.33 18.97 7.01
CA MET A 303 -0.76 17.65 6.69
C MET A 303 0.42 17.78 5.73
N LEU A 304 0.29 18.58 4.67
CA LEU A 304 1.32 18.74 3.64
C LEU A 304 2.58 19.48 4.14
N GLN A 305 2.45 20.26 5.21
CA GLN A 305 3.58 20.94 5.85
C GLN A 305 4.43 20.00 6.73
N SER A 306 3.81 18.97 7.30
CA SER A 306 4.44 18.13 8.31
C SER A 306 4.80 16.73 7.81
N ALA A 307 4.09 16.21 6.81
CA ALA A 307 4.30 14.89 6.25
C ALA A 307 5.50 14.83 5.30
N ALA A 308 6.08 13.63 5.16
CA ALA A 308 6.96 13.34 4.03
C ALA A 308 6.13 13.43 2.74
N PHE A 309 6.70 14.01 1.68
CA PHE A 309 5.98 14.11 0.42
C PHE A 309 6.20 12.87 -0.44
N LEU A 310 5.20 12.00 -0.48
CA LEU A 310 5.19 10.75 -1.23
C LEU A 310 4.19 10.82 -2.40
N ARG A 311 4.18 9.78 -3.23
CA ARG A 311 3.19 9.63 -4.30
C ARG A 311 1.75 9.56 -3.77
N ALA A 312 1.56 9.12 -2.53
CA ALA A 312 0.29 9.25 -1.81
C ALA A 312 -0.22 10.71 -1.80
N GLN A 313 0.60 11.66 -1.36
CA GLN A 313 0.20 13.08 -1.31
C GLN A 313 0.01 13.68 -2.71
N LEU A 314 0.79 13.24 -3.71
CA LEU A 314 0.54 13.65 -5.11
C LEU A 314 -0.87 13.26 -5.56
N VAL A 315 -1.23 12.00 -5.34
CA VAL A 315 -2.56 11.46 -5.69
C VAL A 315 -3.65 12.21 -4.93
N TYR A 316 -3.45 12.47 -3.65
CA TYR A 316 -4.40 13.20 -2.82
C TYR A 316 -4.70 14.60 -3.37
N ILE A 317 -3.65 15.40 -3.62
CA ILE A 317 -3.79 16.74 -4.17
C ILE A 317 -4.46 16.67 -5.55
N SER A 318 -4.04 15.73 -6.41
CA SER A 318 -4.62 15.56 -7.74
C SER A 318 -6.09 15.18 -7.72
N TYR A 319 -6.49 14.30 -6.81
CA TYR A 319 -7.88 13.85 -6.70
C TYR A 319 -8.78 15.02 -6.30
N TYR A 320 -8.44 15.74 -5.23
CA TYR A 320 -9.26 16.86 -4.77
C TYR A 320 -9.17 18.10 -5.65
N ALA A 321 -8.10 18.27 -6.44
CA ALA A 321 -8.05 19.31 -7.45
C ALA A 321 -9.15 19.16 -8.52
N LEU A 322 -9.63 17.94 -8.79
CA LEU A 322 -10.74 17.70 -9.72
C LEU A 322 -12.05 18.35 -9.25
N GLU A 323 -12.24 18.48 -7.94
CA GLU A 323 -13.44 19.06 -7.34
C GLU A 323 -13.37 20.59 -7.21
N ALA A 324 -12.18 21.17 -7.35
CA ALA A 324 -11.99 22.61 -7.22
C ALA A 324 -12.44 23.36 -8.48
N ASP A 325 -13.07 24.51 -8.27
CA ASP A 325 -13.49 25.40 -9.34
C ASP A 325 -12.28 25.99 -10.08
N LEU A 326 -12.44 26.29 -11.36
CA LEU A 326 -11.50 27.14 -12.10
C LEU A 326 -11.63 28.62 -11.63
N PRO A 327 -10.60 29.48 -11.85
CA PRO A 327 -10.57 30.85 -11.32
C PRO A 327 -11.75 31.74 -11.72
N ASP A 328 -12.40 31.44 -12.85
CA ASP A 328 -13.59 32.18 -13.31
C ASP A 328 -14.89 31.73 -12.62
N GLY A 329 -14.82 30.68 -11.79
CA GLY A 329 -15.95 30.10 -11.05
C GLY A 329 -17.00 29.45 -11.95
N SER A 330 -16.69 29.19 -13.23
CA SER A 330 -17.68 28.71 -14.19
C SER A 330 -17.95 27.21 -14.06
N GLN A 331 -16.92 26.43 -13.73
CA GLN A 331 -16.99 24.98 -13.61
C GLN A 331 -15.80 24.43 -12.80
N SER A 332 -15.95 23.19 -12.33
CA SER A 332 -14.87 22.44 -11.70
C SER A 332 -13.83 21.98 -12.73
N LEU A 333 -12.62 21.63 -12.27
CA LEU A 333 -11.63 20.96 -13.12
C LEU A 333 -12.18 19.65 -13.70
N ALA A 334 -12.95 18.88 -12.93
CA ALA A 334 -13.59 17.65 -13.43
C ALA A 334 -14.55 17.94 -14.59
N ASP A 335 -15.40 18.96 -14.48
CA ASP A 335 -16.34 19.34 -15.55
C ASP A 335 -15.59 19.78 -16.81
N TYR A 336 -14.54 20.57 -16.66
CA TYR A 336 -13.68 20.95 -17.78
C TYR A 336 -13.06 19.72 -18.49
N LEU A 337 -12.56 18.75 -17.74
CA LEU A 337 -11.97 17.53 -18.30
C LEU A 337 -13.02 16.62 -18.97
N MET A 338 -14.25 16.61 -18.45
CA MET A 338 -15.38 15.92 -19.10
C MET A 338 -15.76 16.58 -20.43
N ASP A 339 -15.75 17.92 -20.48
CA ASP A 339 -16.02 18.68 -21.71
C ASP A 339 -14.93 18.45 -22.77
N LEU A 340 -13.69 18.23 -22.34
CA LEU A 340 -12.58 17.79 -23.20
C LEU A 340 -12.65 16.30 -23.59
N GLY A 341 -13.56 15.52 -23.01
CA GLY A 341 -13.73 14.10 -23.30
C GLY A 341 -12.64 13.20 -22.70
N VAL A 342 -11.92 13.67 -21.67
CA VAL A 342 -10.88 12.89 -20.98
C VAL A 342 -11.49 11.70 -20.24
N PHE A 343 -12.64 11.92 -19.62
CA PHE A 343 -13.49 10.90 -19.02
C PHE A 343 -14.96 11.34 -19.07
N THR A 344 -15.86 10.40 -18.84
CA THR A 344 -17.32 10.61 -18.86
C THR A 344 -17.87 10.93 -17.48
N ARG A 345 -19.07 11.50 -17.45
CA ARG A 345 -19.80 11.75 -16.20
C ARG A 345 -20.13 10.48 -15.41
N ASP A 346 -20.29 9.34 -16.10
CA ASP A 346 -20.54 8.06 -15.44
C ASP A 346 -19.27 7.46 -14.82
N GLU A 347 -18.10 7.63 -15.48
CA GLU A 347 -16.80 7.32 -14.89
C GLU A 347 -16.55 8.18 -13.64
N TRP A 348 -16.80 9.49 -13.74
CA TRP A 348 -16.66 10.41 -12.59
C TRP A 348 -17.51 9.99 -11.38
N ARG A 349 -18.81 9.75 -11.59
CA ARG A 349 -19.72 9.28 -10.53
C ARG A 349 -19.33 7.92 -9.96
N SER A 350 -18.75 7.05 -10.77
CA SER A 350 -18.30 5.73 -10.32
C SER A 350 -17.03 5.85 -9.47
N SER A 351 -16.14 6.78 -9.82
CA SER A 351 -14.90 7.05 -9.08
C SER A 351 -15.18 7.51 -7.63
N TRP A 352 -16.23 8.31 -7.41
CA TRP A 352 -16.65 8.75 -6.06
C TRP A 352 -17.08 7.61 -5.15
N LYS A 353 -17.56 6.49 -5.70
CA LYS A 353 -17.95 5.33 -4.88
C LYS A 353 -16.75 4.59 -4.30
N LEU A 354 -15.56 4.83 -4.85
CA LEU A 354 -14.31 4.23 -4.38
C LEU A 354 -13.80 4.95 -3.13
N VAL A 355 -13.82 6.29 -3.13
CA VAL A 355 -13.30 7.11 -2.03
C VAL A 355 -14.39 7.37 -1.00
N LYS A 356 -14.38 6.59 0.08
CA LYS A 356 -15.37 6.67 1.17
C LYS A 356 -14.82 7.34 2.43
N SER A 357 -13.51 7.55 2.50
CA SER A 357 -12.86 8.23 3.62
C SER A 357 -13.19 9.72 3.59
N GLU A 358 -13.27 10.34 4.76
CA GLU A 358 -13.40 11.79 4.86
C GLU A 358 -12.12 12.48 4.39
N ARG A 359 -12.30 13.67 3.82
CA ARG A 359 -11.21 14.61 3.52
C ARG A 359 -10.72 15.22 4.84
N LEU A 360 -9.43 15.51 4.92
CA LEU A 360 -8.78 16.06 6.12
C LEU A 360 -9.18 17.50 6.45
#